data_AF-A0A2N3EJ71-F1
#
_entry.id   AF-A0A2N3EJ71-F1
#
_cell.length_a   1.000
_cell.length_b   1.000
_cell.length_c   1.000
_cell.angle_alpha   90.00
_cell.angle_beta   90.00
_cell.angle_gamma   90.00
#
_symmetry.space_group_name_H-M   'P 1'
#
loop_
_entity.id
_entity.type
_entity.pdbx_description
1 polymer ?
#
loop_
_entity_poly.entity_id
_entity_poly.type
_entity_poly.pdbx_seq_one_letter_code
_entity_poly.pdbx_strand_id
1 'polypeptide(L)'
;MAGHSQFKNIMYRKGAQDKKRAKLFAKLAKEITVAAKMGLPDPEYNPRLRAAIQAARAENMPKDNIERAVKKSTDQGGENYEEVRYEGFGAGGIGVIVETLTDNRNRTAGEVRAIFTKNGGNLGETGAVSFMFDR
;
A
#
# COMPACT_ATOMS: atom_id res chain seq x y z
N MET A 1 9.02 20.47 28.01
CA MET A 1 8.38 19.75 29.14
C MET A 1 6.97 19.35 28.74
N ALA A 2 6.67 18.05 28.63
CA ALA A 2 5.31 17.59 28.35
C ALA A 2 4.44 17.82 29.59
N GLY A 3 3.49 18.75 29.49
CA GLY A 3 2.57 19.13 30.57
C GLY A 3 1.71 17.96 31.04
N HIS A 4 1.36 18.02 32.33
CA HIS A 4 0.87 17.01 33.26
C HIS A 4 -0.48 16.31 32.95
N SER A 5 -0.90 16.22 31.69
CA SER A 5 -2.14 15.54 31.31
C SER A 5 -1.84 14.18 30.67
N GLN A 6 -1.83 13.14 31.51
CA GLN A 6 -1.74 11.74 31.08
C GLN A 6 -2.73 11.43 29.94
N PHE A 7 -3.95 11.94 30.05
CA PHE A 7 -4.99 11.78 29.04
C PHE A 7 -4.63 12.43 27.70
N LYS A 8 -4.16 13.69 27.68
CA LYS A 8 -3.74 14.35 26.43
C LYS A 8 -2.58 13.62 25.76
N ASN A 9 -1.60 13.15 26.54
CA ASN A 9 -0.47 12.39 25.99
C ASN A 9 -0.92 11.05 25.39
N ILE A 10 -1.83 10.33 26.06
CA ILE A 10 -2.43 9.10 25.52
C ILE A 10 -3.21 9.39 24.24
N MET A 11 -4.02 10.46 24.23
CA MET A 11 -4.82 10.87 23.08
C MET A 11 -3.93 11.15 21.85
N TYR A 12 -2.87 11.95 21.99
CA TYR A 12 -1.98 12.26 20.87
C TYR A 12 -1.25 11.01 20.35
N ARG A 13 -0.74 10.16 21.27
CA ARG A 13 -0.06 8.92 20.89
C ARG A 13 -0.99 7.96 20.17
N LYS A 14 -2.18 7.74 20.73
CA LYS A 14 -3.20 6.86 20.15
C LYS A 14 -3.65 7.39 18.79
N GLY A 15 -3.93 8.70 18.68
CA GLY A 15 -4.33 9.31 17.40
C GLY A 15 -3.26 9.16 16.31
N ALA A 16 -1.97 9.26 16.64
CA ALA A 16 -0.90 9.01 15.68
C ALA A 16 -0.83 7.54 15.25
N GLN A 17 -1.03 6.60 16.18
CA GLN A 17 -1.07 5.16 15.88
C GLN A 17 -2.29 4.78 15.03
N ASP A 18 -3.47 5.30 15.37
CA ASP A 18 -4.71 5.05 14.64
C ASP A 18 -4.60 5.59 13.20
N LYS A 19 -3.98 6.76 12.99
CA LYS A 19 -3.69 7.29 11.64
C LYS A 19 -2.77 6.37 10.83
N LYS A 20 -1.73 5.80 11.46
CA LYS A 20 -0.83 4.84 10.79
C LYS A 20 -1.59 3.56 10.42
N ARG A 21 -2.39 3.03 11.35
CA ARG A 21 -3.21 1.82 11.14
C ARG A 21 -4.26 2.03 10.04
N ALA A 22 -4.93 3.18 10.03
CA ALA A 22 -5.91 3.51 8.99
C ALA A 22 -5.28 3.54 7.60
N LYS A 23 -4.07 4.10 7.46
CA LYS A 23 -3.31 4.08 6.18
C LYS A 23 -2.94 2.66 5.76
N LEU A 24 -2.49 1.82 6.70
CA LEU A 24 -2.17 0.42 6.43
C LEU A 24 -3.41 -0.37 5.99
N PHE A 25 -4.53 -0.20 6.70
CA PHE A 25 -5.80 -0.84 6.35
C PHE A 25 -6.31 -0.42 4.98
N ALA A 26 -6.16 0.86 4.61
CA ALA A 26 -6.51 1.32 3.27
C ALA A 26 -5.67 0.63 2.18
N LYS A 27 -4.37 0.39 2.42
CA LYS A 27 -3.51 -0.34 1.46
C LYS A 27 -3.91 -1.80 1.33
N LEU A 28 -4.12 -2.49 2.44
CA LEU A 28 -4.50 -3.91 2.46
C LEU A 28 -5.89 -4.13 1.83
N ALA A 29 -6.84 -3.23 2.09
CA ALA A 29 -8.15 -3.29 1.46
C ALA A 29 -8.06 -3.14 -0.07
N LYS A 30 -7.22 -2.22 -0.58
CA LYS A 30 -6.98 -2.09 -2.02
C LYS A 30 -6.37 -3.34 -2.63
N GLU A 31 -5.36 -3.94 -1.98
CA GLU A 31 -4.76 -5.20 -2.45
C GLU A 31 -5.79 -6.34 -2.52
N ILE A 32 -6.64 -6.48 -1.49
CA ILE A 32 -7.72 -7.48 -1.49
C ILE A 32 -8.68 -7.24 -2.66
N THR A 33 -9.13 -5.99 -2.87
CA THR A 33 -10.05 -5.66 -3.96
C THR A 33 -9.43 -5.94 -5.33
N VAL A 34 -8.17 -5.58 -5.54
CA VAL A 34 -7.46 -5.81 -6.82
C VAL A 34 -7.23 -7.30 -7.05
N ALA A 35 -6.76 -8.03 -6.04
CA ALA A 35 -6.55 -9.48 -6.14
C ALA A 35 -7.85 -10.22 -6.46
N ALA A 36 -8.96 -9.83 -5.83
CA ALA A 36 -10.28 -10.39 -6.12
C ALA A 36 -10.80 -10.00 -7.51
N LYS A 37 -10.45 -8.83 -8.05
CA LYS A 37 -10.85 -8.38 -9.41
C LYS A 37 -10.03 -9.04 -10.53
N MET A 38 -8.77 -9.37 -10.26
CA MET A 38 -7.88 -10.03 -11.22
C MET A 38 -8.13 -11.54 -11.36
N GLY A 39 -8.86 -12.15 -10.44
CA GLY A 39 -9.16 -13.58 -10.44
C GLY A 39 -10.59 -13.82 -9.97
N LEU A 40 -10.84 -15.00 -9.40
CA LEU A 40 -12.11 -15.27 -8.73
C LEU A 40 -12.12 -14.56 -7.36
N PRO A 41 -13.27 -14.01 -6.93
CA PRO A 41 -13.45 -13.41 -5.60
C PRO A 41 -13.59 -14.48 -4.51
N ASP A 42 -12.87 -15.60 -4.66
CA ASP A 42 -12.84 -16.73 -3.75
C ASP A 42 -11.37 -17.09 -3.42
N PRO A 43 -10.92 -16.96 -2.16
CA PRO A 43 -9.54 -17.25 -1.76
C PRO A 43 -9.15 -18.74 -1.87
N GLU A 44 -10.09 -19.66 -2.01
CA GLU A 44 -9.78 -21.07 -2.30
C GLU A 44 -9.22 -21.21 -3.73
N TYR A 45 -9.77 -20.47 -4.69
CA TYR A 45 -9.38 -20.53 -6.11
C TYR A 45 -8.50 -19.36 -6.56
N ASN A 46 -8.17 -18.43 -5.66
CA ASN A 46 -7.33 -17.28 -5.93
C ASN A 46 -6.18 -17.17 -4.90
N PRO A 47 -4.99 -17.71 -5.20
CA PRO A 47 -3.85 -17.69 -4.29
C PRO A 47 -3.40 -16.28 -3.89
N ARG A 48 -3.53 -15.30 -4.79
CA ARG A 48 -3.17 -13.91 -4.51
C ARG A 48 -4.14 -13.29 -3.50
N LEU A 49 -5.45 -13.51 -3.70
CA LEU A 49 -6.47 -13.07 -2.75
C LEU A 49 -6.25 -13.71 -1.38
N ARG A 50 -5.90 -14.99 -1.34
CA ARG A 50 -5.55 -15.69 -0.10
C ARG A 50 -4.39 -15.03 0.64
N ALA A 51 -3.29 -14.73 -0.06
CA ALA A 51 -2.13 -14.04 0.50
C ALA A 51 -2.50 -12.64 1.03
N ALA A 52 -3.28 -11.87 0.26
CA ALA A 52 -3.76 -10.55 0.66
C ALA A 52 -4.62 -10.60 1.94
N ILE A 53 -5.53 -11.58 2.04
CA ILE A 53 -6.35 -11.81 3.25
C ILE A 53 -5.49 -12.21 4.43
N GLN A 54 -4.48 -13.05 4.25
CA GLN A 54 -3.54 -13.44 5.31
C GLN A 54 -2.76 -12.23 5.83
N ALA A 55 -2.23 -11.38 4.95
CA ALA A 55 -1.55 -10.14 5.32
C ALA A 55 -2.49 -9.19 6.08
N ALA A 56 -3.75 -9.06 5.67
CA ALA A 56 -4.74 -8.27 6.37
C ALA A 56 -5.05 -8.78 7.79
N ARG A 57 -5.16 -10.11 7.96
CA ARG A 57 -5.38 -10.73 9.26
C ARG A 57 -4.17 -10.57 10.18
N ALA A 58 -2.95 -10.66 9.66
CA ALA A 58 -1.72 -10.44 10.43
C ALA A 58 -1.68 -9.03 11.06
N GLU A 59 -2.26 -8.03 10.38
CA GLU A 59 -2.37 -6.65 10.87
C GLU A 59 -3.61 -6.39 11.73
N ASN A 60 -4.34 -7.44 12.13
CA ASN A 60 -5.58 -7.37 12.89
C ASN A 60 -6.68 -6.54 12.19
N MET A 61 -6.74 -6.59 10.85
CA MET A 61 -7.87 -5.99 10.13
C MET A 61 -9.16 -6.74 10.49
N PRO A 62 -10.25 -6.03 10.88
CA PRO A 62 -11.54 -6.66 11.16
C PRO A 62 -12.06 -7.47 9.96
N LYS A 63 -12.66 -8.63 10.24
CA LYS A 63 -13.22 -9.54 9.22
C LYS A 63 -14.19 -8.83 8.28
N ASP A 64 -15.07 -7.98 8.81
CA ASP A 64 -16.05 -7.22 8.02
C ASP A 64 -15.37 -6.27 7.00
N ASN A 65 -14.20 -5.71 7.34
CA ASN A 65 -13.45 -4.87 6.41
C ASN A 65 -12.86 -5.69 5.25
N ILE A 66 -12.38 -6.91 5.54
CA ILE A 66 -11.87 -7.84 4.53
C ILE A 66 -13.01 -8.26 3.60
N GLU A 67 -14.14 -8.69 4.15
CA GLU A 67 -15.30 -9.09 3.34
C GLU A 67 -15.84 -7.94 2.48
N ARG A 68 -15.89 -6.73 3.03
CA ARG A 68 -16.26 -5.53 2.27
C ARG A 68 -15.29 -5.25 1.13
N ALA A 69 -13.99 -5.44 1.34
CA ALA A 69 -12.98 -5.27 0.29
C ALA A 69 -13.12 -6.32 -0.84
N VAL A 70 -13.46 -7.57 -0.50
CA VAL A 70 -13.75 -8.63 -1.48
C VAL A 70 -15.01 -8.28 -2.29
N LYS A 71 -16.11 -7.93 -1.62
CA LYS A 71 -17.38 -7.56 -2.28
C LYS A 71 -17.22 -6.37 -3.23
N LYS A 72 -16.40 -5.39 -2.87
CA LYS A 72 -16.10 -4.23 -3.71
C LYS A 72 -15.48 -4.59 -5.07
N SER A 73 -14.87 -5.78 -5.20
CA SER A 73 -14.30 -6.24 -6.48
C SER A 73 -15.35 -6.56 -7.54
N THR A 74 -16.58 -6.91 -7.12
CA THR A 74 -17.67 -7.29 -8.02
C THR A 74 -18.61 -6.12 -8.36
N ASP A 75 -18.43 -4.97 -7.70
CA ASP A 75 -19.27 -3.79 -7.93
C ASP A 75 -18.95 -3.15 -9.30
N GLN A 76 -19.97 -3.00 -10.14
CA GLN A 76 -19.85 -2.32 -11.43
C GLN A 76 -19.58 -0.82 -11.20
N GLY A 77 -18.51 -0.29 -11.80
CA GLY A 77 -18.09 1.11 -11.67
C GLY A 77 -16.98 1.38 -10.64
N GLY A 78 -16.36 0.34 -10.08
CA GLY A 78 -15.19 0.50 -9.22
C GLY A 78 -13.97 1.08 -9.96
N GLU A 79 -13.19 1.92 -9.26
CA GLU A 79 -11.92 2.46 -9.73
C GLU A 79 -11.00 1.34 -10.28
N ASN A 80 -10.47 1.54 -11.49
CA ASN A 80 -9.53 0.62 -12.11
C ASN A 80 -8.14 0.89 -11.57
N TYR A 81 -7.79 0.15 -10.52
CA TYR A 81 -6.44 0.12 -10.00
C TYR A 81 -5.56 -0.80 -10.85
N GLU A 82 -4.37 -0.32 -11.14
CA GLU A 82 -3.32 -1.05 -11.84
C GLU A 82 -2.04 -1.06 -11.03
N GLU A 83 -1.26 -2.12 -11.21
CA GLU A 83 0.07 -2.25 -10.63
C GLU A 83 1.07 -1.48 -11.47
N VAL A 84 1.81 -0.61 -10.81
CA VAL A 84 2.93 0.10 -11.41
C VAL A 84 4.13 -0.03 -10.49
N ARG A 85 5.24 -0.50 -11.05
CA ARG A 85 6.54 -0.54 -10.39
C ARG A 85 7.35 0.67 -10.83
N TYR A 86 7.85 1.40 -9.84
CA TYR A 86 8.80 2.48 -10.04
C TYR A 86 10.16 2.05 -9.48
N GLU A 87 11.22 2.41 -10.18
CA GLU A 87 12.60 2.04 -9.86
C GLU A 87 13.44 3.29 -9.78
N GLY A 88 14.43 3.31 -8.90
CA GLY A 88 15.33 4.46 -8.78
C GLY A 88 16.39 4.27 -7.71
N PHE A 89 17.15 5.33 -7.48
CA PHE A 89 18.23 5.36 -6.51
C PHE A 89 17.92 6.36 -5.40
N GLY A 90 18.04 5.93 -4.15
CA GLY A 90 18.01 6.79 -2.98
C GLY A 90 19.34 7.48 -2.71
N ALA A 91 19.42 8.22 -1.60
CA ALA A 91 20.66 8.84 -1.14
C ALA A 91 21.79 7.79 -1.02
N GLY A 92 22.98 8.15 -1.50
CA GLY A 92 24.14 7.24 -1.49
C GLY A 92 24.09 6.11 -2.53
N GLY A 93 23.19 6.18 -3.52
CA GLY A 93 23.12 5.20 -4.62
C GLY A 93 22.42 3.89 -4.24
N ILE A 94 21.62 3.88 -3.18
CA ILE A 94 20.86 2.70 -2.74
C ILE A 94 19.75 2.41 -3.76
N GLY A 95 19.69 1.20 -4.31
CA GLY A 95 18.61 0.80 -5.20
C GLY A 95 17.27 0.70 -4.46
N VAL A 96 16.20 1.25 -5.03
CA VAL A 96 14.85 1.26 -4.45
C VAL A 96 13.82 0.83 -5.48
N ILE A 97 13.05 -0.21 -5.15
CA ILE A 97 11.84 -0.61 -5.88
C ILE A 97 10.61 -0.12 -5.10
N VAL A 98 9.73 0.60 -5.78
CA VAL A 98 8.45 1.05 -5.22
C VAL A 98 7.32 0.37 -6.00
N GLU A 99 6.67 -0.58 -5.35
CA GLU A 99 5.46 -1.22 -5.87
C GLU A 99 4.23 -0.41 -5.49
N THR A 100 3.40 -0.09 -6.47
CA THR A 100 2.23 0.77 -6.28
C THR A 100 0.98 0.16 -6.92
N LEU A 101 -0.16 0.42 -6.27
CA LEU A 101 -1.49 0.27 -6.86
C LEU A 101 -2.09 1.65 -7.04
N THR A 102 -2.38 2.03 -8.28
CA THR A 102 -2.89 3.36 -8.61
C THR A 102 -4.00 3.31 -9.66
N ASP A 103 -4.94 4.23 -9.56
CA ASP A 103 -5.96 4.55 -10.56
C ASP A 103 -5.49 5.69 -11.50
N ASN A 104 -4.31 6.26 -11.26
CA ASN A 104 -3.75 7.35 -12.05
C ASN A 104 -2.22 7.33 -12.04
N ARG A 105 -1.59 6.76 -13.09
CA ARG A 105 -0.13 6.69 -13.23
C ARG A 105 0.55 8.05 -13.18
N ASN A 106 -0.04 9.07 -13.79
CA ASN A 106 0.58 10.39 -13.91
C ASN A 106 0.70 11.06 -12.55
N ARG A 107 -0.35 10.98 -11.73
CA ARG A 107 -0.34 11.49 -10.35
C ARG A 107 0.70 10.73 -9.52
N THR A 108 0.67 9.41 -9.54
CA THR A 108 1.58 8.58 -8.75
C THR A 108 3.04 8.75 -9.18
N ALA A 109 3.33 8.79 -10.48
CA ALA A 109 4.68 9.03 -10.99
C ALA A 109 5.21 10.40 -10.56
N GLY A 110 4.36 11.44 -10.57
CA GLY A 110 4.69 12.77 -10.09
C GLY A 110 5.04 12.79 -8.60
N GLU A 111 4.19 12.16 -7.78
CA GLU A 111 4.41 12.03 -6.33
C GLU A 111 5.68 11.24 -6.00
N VAL A 112 5.87 10.08 -6.62
CA VAL A 112 7.06 9.23 -6.41
C VAL A 112 8.33 9.99 -6.79
N ARG A 113 8.36 10.61 -7.98
CA ARG A 113 9.51 11.41 -8.43
C ARG A 113 9.82 12.53 -7.42
N ALA A 114 8.81 13.26 -6.98
CA ALA A 114 8.99 14.33 -6.00
C ALA A 114 9.55 13.81 -4.65
N ILE A 115 9.14 12.61 -4.21
CA ILE A 115 9.67 11.98 -2.99
C ILE A 115 11.14 11.63 -3.16
N PHE A 116 11.54 11.00 -4.27
CA PHE A 116 12.95 10.70 -4.54
C PHE A 116 13.80 11.98 -4.52
N THR A 117 13.41 13.00 -5.30
CA THR A 117 14.15 14.26 -5.40
C THR A 117 14.28 14.99 -4.07
N LYS A 118 13.21 15.04 -3.26
CA LYS A 118 13.26 15.68 -1.93
C LYS A 118 14.18 14.98 -0.93
N ASN A 119 14.49 13.70 -1.14
CA ASN A 119 15.32 12.90 -0.24
C ASN A 119 16.70 12.56 -0.83
N GLY A 120 17.18 13.36 -1.79
CA GLY A 120 18.54 13.22 -2.35
C GLY A 120 18.71 11.99 -3.25
N GLY A 121 17.62 11.50 -3.85
CA GLY A 121 17.63 10.43 -4.83
C GLY A 121 17.00 10.83 -6.16
N ASN A 122 16.89 9.87 -7.07
CA ASN A 122 16.27 10.05 -8.38
C ASN A 122 15.43 8.84 -8.77
N LEU A 123 14.29 9.12 -9.40
CA LEU A 123 13.52 8.10 -10.10
C LEU A 123 14.28 7.71 -11.38
N GLY A 124 14.52 6.43 -11.58
CA GLY A 124 15.15 5.85 -12.76
C GLY A 124 14.14 5.28 -13.75
N GLU A 125 14.66 4.65 -14.79
CA GLU A 125 13.88 3.90 -15.77
C GLU A 125 13.52 2.51 -15.24
N THR A 126 12.53 1.86 -15.86
CA THR A 126 12.21 0.46 -15.57
C THR A 126 13.42 -0.43 -15.84
N GLY A 127 13.77 -1.29 -14.90
CA GLY A 127 14.96 -2.15 -14.95
C GLY A 127 16.24 -1.53 -14.38
N ALA A 128 16.23 -0.26 -13.93
CA ALA A 128 17.41 0.42 -13.42
C ALA A 128 18.03 -0.23 -12.17
N VAL A 129 17.20 -0.89 -11.33
CA VAL A 129 17.68 -1.55 -10.10
C VAL A 129 17.16 -2.98 -9.96
N SER A 130 16.26 -3.44 -10.83
CA SER A 130 15.67 -4.78 -10.75
C SER A 130 16.70 -5.91 -10.68
N PHE A 131 17.85 -5.79 -11.34
CA PHE A 131 18.92 -6.80 -11.30
C PHE A 131 19.62 -6.91 -9.93
N MET A 132 19.35 -5.99 -9.01
CA MET A 132 19.87 -6.01 -7.63
C MET A 132 18.97 -6.78 -6.65
N PHE A 133 17.80 -7.28 -7.09
CA PHE A 133 16.79 -7.91 -6.23
C PHE A 133 16.31 -9.25 -6.79
N ASP A 134 16.16 -10.24 -5.91
CA ASP A 134 15.47 -11.50 -6.20
C ASP A 134 13.97 -11.38 -5.89
N ARG A 135 13.13 -12.18 -6.57
CA ARG A 135 11.67 -12.18 -6.42
C ARG A 135 11.15 -13.42 -5.70
#